data_AF-A0A396ZDM3-F1
#
_entry.id   AF-A0A396ZDM3-F1
#
_cell.length_a   1.000
_cell.length_b   1.000
_cell.length_c   1.000
_cell.angle_alpha   90.00
_cell.angle_beta   90.00
_cell.angle_gamma   90.00
#
_symmetry.space_group_name_H-M   'P 1'
#
loop_
_entity.id
_entity.type
_entity.pdbx_description
1 polymer ?
#
loop_
_entity_poly.entity_id
_entity_poly.type
_entity_poly.pdbx_seq_one_letter_code
_entity_poly.pdbx_strand_id
1 'polypeptide(L)'
;MEQYVGKNYLKTEYLEILKKGRLTELERDAFLRKESLGEDIIIQASSGSTSEPLLIPRSKADVADIAKRVIRPYAEFYQSYPERIALFGGISHTEAAVKLQMGSITMRSFQLDEVDQLDTFDPNVISCYPSVVRELVDDSAVFLKNLKAIKLGGERIYSSDLTKIFRRFPNILLIEQYGSTEMPAVALRIFKNATDPTNYLLQNERFSFQIPMETDGWHPLIVRDNFADLLFPIGKFYDMGDDVLCQSGKIIDVRRRGDRSFEYREEVEDLLNLGLTNVQIDSQRGQIFYSGDPETIGPYSIKGKAYSFSKQKLNRIHPSNKLPVLV
;
A
#
# COMPACT_ATOMS: atom_id res chain seq x y z
N MET A 1 22.59 -19.07 3.95
CA MET A 1 21.80 -17.82 4.04
C MET A 1 22.64 -16.80 4.78
N GLU A 2 22.74 -15.57 4.28
CA GLU A 2 23.40 -14.48 5.04
C GLU A 2 22.55 -14.11 6.26
N GLN A 3 23.18 -13.56 7.29
CA GLN A 3 22.47 -13.10 8.49
C GLN A 3 21.51 -11.94 8.17
N TYR A 4 20.30 -11.97 8.74
CA TYR A 4 19.31 -10.90 8.62
C TYR A 4 18.97 -10.26 9.97
N VAL A 5 18.35 -9.08 9.92
CA VAL A 5 17.90 -8.31 11.09
C VAL A 5 16.39 -8.06 11.04
N GLY A 6 15.71 -8.04 12.18
CA GLY A 6 14.27 -7.81 12.27
C GLY A 6 13.88 -6.36 12.59
N LYS A 7 12.57 -6.08 12.69
CA LYS A 7 12.03 -4.74 12.96
C LYS A 7 12.64 -3.98 14.14
N ASN A 8 12.97 -4.69 15.23
CA ASN A 8 13.57 -4.05 16.42
C ASN A 8 14.94 -3.42 16.13
N TYR A 9 15.68 -3.96 15.14
CA TYR A 9 16.95 -3.39 14.70
C TYR A 9 16.82 -1.93 14.30
N LEU A 10 15.77 -1.58 13.56
CA LEU A 10 15.57 -0.20 13.11
C LEU A 10 15.35 0.79 14.26
N LYS A 11 14.75 0.34 15.35
CA LYS A 11 14.52 1.17 16.54
C LYS A 11 15.80 1.33 17.35
N THR A 12 16.52 0.22 17.56
CA THR A 12 17.75 0.21 18.37
C THR A 12 18.92 0.90 17.66
N GLU A 13 19.00 0.77 16.34
CA GLU A 13 20.16 1.20 15.55
C GLU A 13 19.84 2.40 14.65
N TYR A 14 18.71 3.06 14.88
CA TYR A 14 18.20 4.17 14.05
C TYR A 14 19.25 5.23 13.75
N LEU A 15 19.96 5.70 14.79
CA LEU A 15 21.01 6.71 14.67
C LEU A 15 22.21 6.21 13.88
N GLU A 16 22.61 4.96 14.07
CA GLU A 16 23.74 4.36 13.35
C GLU A 16 23.38 4.12 11.87
N ILE A 17 22.13 3.80 11.57
CA ILE A 17 21.64 3.72 10.19
C ILE A 17 21.70 5.11 9.53
N LEU A 18 21.22 6.16 10.19
CA LEU A 18 21.30 7.54 9.68
C LEU A 18 22.75 7.97 9.42
N LYS A 19 23.68 7.65 10.33
CA LYS A 19 25.10 7.99 10.19
C LYS A 19 25.77 7.32 9.00
N LYS A 20 25.32 6.12 8.63
CA LYS A 20 25.81 5.39 7.44
C LYS A 20 25.20 5.91 6.14
N GLY A 21 24.09 6.65 6.21
CA GLY A 21 23.47 7.30 5.08
C GLY A 21 24.26 8.49 4.55
N ARG A 22 23.78 9.05 3.43
CA ARG A 22 24.42 10.19 2.78
C ARG A 22 24.02 11.56 3.34
N LEU A 23 23.28 11.60 4.46
CA LEU A 23 23.01 12.85 5.16
C LEU A 23 24.30 13.43 5.73
N THR A 24 24.52 14.72 5.50
CA THR A 24 25.59 15.45 6.19
C THR A 24 25.32 15.49 7.70
N GLU A 25 26.34 15.79 8.49
CA GLU A 25 26.18 15.89 9.95
C GLU A 25 25.17 16.98 10.34
N LEU A 26 25.20 18.13 9.66
CA LEU A 26 24.28 19.24 9.88
C LEU A 26 22.83 18.86 9.55
N GLU A 27 22.59 18.19 8.42
CA GLU A 27 21.25 17.74 8.03
C GLU A 27 20.72 16.67 8.98
N ARG A 28 21.59 15.75 9.43
CA ARG A 28 21.22 14.72 10.41
C ARG A 28 20.83 15.35 11.74
N ASP A 29 21.59 16.33 12.21
CA ASP A 29 21.29 17.02 13.47
C ASP A 29 19.99 17.83 13.37
N ALA A 30 19.77 18.53 12.25
CA ALA A 30 18.52 19.22 11.96
C ALA A 30 17.32 18.23 11.91
N PHE A 31 17.49 17.09 11.23
CA PHE A 31 16.47 16.04 11.14
C PHE A 31 16.09 15.50 12.53
N LEU A 32 17.07 15.25 13.40
CA LEU A 32 16.83 14.77 14.76
C LEU A 32 16.14 15.82 15.66
N ARG A 33 16.36 17.11 15.39
CA ARG A 33 15.61 18.22 16.01
C ARG A 33 14.24 18.47 15.38
N LYS A 34 13.85 17.70 14.35
CA LYS A 34 12.62 17.88 13.55
C LYS A 34 12.54 19.24 12.87
N GLU A 35 13.70 19.79 12.51
CA GLU A 35 13.81 21.03 11.73
C GLU A 35 13.58 20.74 10.25
N SER A 36 13.27 21.79 9.48
CA SER A 36 13.13 21.69 8.03
C SER A 36 14.46 21.30 7.40
N LEU A 37 14.42 20.33 6.50
CA LEU A 37 15.56 19.94 5.67
C LEU A 37 15.46 20.57 4.28
N GLY A 38 16.58 20.59 3.55
CA GLY A 38 16.62 21.09 2.18
C GLY A 38 15.59 20.40 1.25
N GLU A 39 15.25 21.07 0.15
CA GLU A 39 14.22 20.60 -0.79
C GLU A 39 14.54 19.24 -1.43
N ASP A 40 15.80 18.81 -1.39
CA ASP A 40 16.28 17.53 -1.93
C ASP A 40 16.04 16.33 -1.01
N ILE A 41 15.63 16.57 0.24
CA ILE A 41 15.33 15.53 1.22
C ILE A 41 13.82 15.46 1.42
N ILE A 42 13.28 14.25 1.27
CA ILE A 42 11.86 13.94 1.43
C ILE A 42 11.71 13.07 2.67
N ILE A 43 10.88 13.48 3.62
CA ILE A 43 10.61 12.68 4.82
C ILE A 43 9.40 11.80 4.58
N GLN A 44 9.54 10.50 4.84
CA GLN A 44 8.42 9.56 4.84
C GLN A 44 8.21 9.03 6.25
N ALA A 45 6.99 9.17 6.76
CA ALA A 45 6.57 8.56 8.01
C ALA A 45 6.02 7.16 7.76
N SER A 46 6.37 6.19 8.61
CA SER A 46 5.71 4.89 8.62
C SER A 46 4.27 5.03 9.15
N SER A 47 3.39 4.08 8.80
CA SER A 47 1.95 4.21 9.06
C SER A 47 1.54 4.23 10.54
N GLY A 48 2.48 4.02 11.48
CA GLY A 48 2.21 4.06 12.92
C GLY A 48 1.26 2.97 13.43
N SER A 49 0.92 1.98 12.61
CA SER A 49 -0.14 1.00 12.89
C SER A 49 0.18 0.05 14.06
N THR A 50 1.44 0.00 14.51
CA THR A 50 1.89 -0.88 15.61
C THR A 50 2.79 -0.17 16.64
N SER A 51 3.20 1.07 16.39
CA SER A 51 4.02 1.89 17.30
C SER A 51 4.09 3.33 16.77
N GLU A 52 4.78 4.23 17.47
CA GLU A 52 5.10 5.56 16.94
C GLU A 52 5.67 5.47 15.51
N PRO A 53 5.23 6.36 14.58
CA PRO A 53 5.76 6.44 13.23
C PRO A 53 7.28 6.62 13.22
N LEU A 54 7.96 5.80 12.43
CA LEU A 54 9.36 5.99 12.11
C LEU A 54 9.46 7.02 10.98
N LEU A 55 10.27 8.06 11.16
CA LEU A 55 10.58 9.00 10.09
C LEU A 55 11.75 8.44 9.27
N ILE A 56 11.67 8.49 7.95
CA ILE A 56 12.68 7.95 7.05
C ILE A 56 13.04 9.03 6.04
N PRO A 57 14.25 9.60 6.10
CA PRO A 57 14.71 10.53 5.09
C PRO A 57 15.02 9.77 3.79
N ARG A 58 14.63 10.35 2.66
CA ARG A 58 14.91 9.83 1.32
C ARG A 58 15.45 10.92 0.42
N SER A 59 16.35 10.55 -0.48
CA SER A 59 16.82 11.47 -1.53
C SER A 59 15.79 11.57 -2.65
N LYS A 60 15.85 12.63 -3.45
CA LYS A 60 15.06 12.73 -4.70
C LYS A 60 15.29 11.55 -5.64
N ALA A 61 16.53 11.04 -5.74
CA ALA A 61 16.84 9.90 -6.60
C ALA A 61 16.16 8.61 -6.13
N ASP A 62 16.12 8.38 -4.80
CA ASP A 62 15.40 7.25 -4.22
C ASP A 62 13.90 7.33 -4.50
N VAL A 63 13.28 8.50 -4.29
CA VAL A 63 11.84 8.66 -4.56
C VAL A 63 11.53 8.55 -6.05
N ALA A 64 12.39 9.08 -6.93
CA ALA A 64 12.24 8.94 -8.37
C ALA A 64 12.37 7.48 -8.84
N ASP A 65 13.28 6.69 -8.25
CA ASP A 65 13.39 5.26 -8.50
C ASP A 65 12.11 4.51 -8.09
N ILE A 66 11.59 4.78 -6.88
CA ILE A 66 10.32 4.18 -6.41
C ILE A 66 9.20 4.49 -7.40
N ALA A 67 9.04 5.76 -7.77
CA ALA A 67 7.99 6.19 -8.70
C ALA A 67 8.15 5.53 -10.08
N LYS A 68 9.38 5.46 -10.61
CA LYS A 68 9.68 4.80 -11.88
C LYS A 68 9.31 3.32 -11.87
N ARG A 69 9.65 2.59 -10.81
CA ARG A 69 9.35 1.16 -10.68
C ARG A 69 7.85 0.89 -10.59
N VAL A 70 7.13 1.71 -9.82
CA VAL A 70 5.68 1.59 -9.65
C VAL A 70 4.93 1.94 -10.92
N ILE A 71 5.41 2.91 -11.71
CA ILE A 71 4.75 3.32 -12.96
C ILE A 71 5.18 2.52 -14.19
N ARG A 72 6.28 1.77 -14.12
CA ARG A 72 6.76 0.94 -15.23
C ARG A 72 5.68 0.03 -15.84
N PRO A 73 4.84 -0.70 -15.07
CA PRO A 73 3.79 -1.53 -15.65
C PRO A 73 2.78 -0.73 -16.49
N TYR A 74 2.46 0.50 -16.08
CA TYR A 74 1.64 1.42 -16.87
C TYR A 74 2.34 1.77 -18.18
N ALA A 75 3.60 2.20 -18.09
CA ALA A 75 4.37 2.64 -19.25
C ALA A 75 4.56 1.52 -20.29
N GLU A 76 4.80 0.30 -19.83
CA GLU A 76 4.91 -0.88 -20.68
C GLU A 76 3.58 -1.26 -21.33
N PHE A 77 2.48 -1.21 -20.57
CA PHE A 77 1.16 -1.59 -21.06
C PHE A 77 0.59 -0.59 -22.07
N TYR A 78 0.69 0.71 -21.77
CA TYR A 78 0.14 1.78 -22.60
C TYR A 78 1.13 2.37 -23.61
N GLN A 79 2.40 1.97 -23.55
CA GLN A 79 3.49 2.53 -24.37
C GLN A 79 3.63 4.05 -24.22
N SER A 80 3.25 4.58 -23.06
CA SER A 80 3.26 6.02 -22.74
C SER A 80 3.34 6.22 -21.23
N TYR A 81 3.93 7.32 -20.78
CA TYR A 81 3.84 7.74 -19.37
C TYR A 81 2.49 8.38 -19.07
N PRO A 82 1.98 8.29 -17.83
CA PRO A 82 0.77 9.03 -17.46
C PRO A 82 1.07 10.52 -17.44
N GLU A 83 0.09 11.34 -17.79
CA GLU A 83 0.20 12.80 -17.70
C GLU A 83 -0.23 13.29 -16.31
N ARG A 84 -1.24 12.64 -15.72
CA ARG A 84 -1.84 13.03 -14.44
C ARG A 84 -1.93 11.87 -13.47
N ILE A 85 -1.36 12.04 -12.28
CA ILE A 85 -1.41 11.07 -11.18
C ILE A 85 -2.08 11.70 -9.96
N ALA A 86 -3.14 11.08 -9.46
CA ALA A 86 -3.79 11.47 -8.22
C ALA A 86 -3.36 10.55 -7.07
N LEU A 87 -2.93 11.13 -5.96
CA LEU A 87 -2.73 10.43 -4.69
C LEU A 87 -3.95 10.68 -3.80
N PHE A 88 -4.86 9.71 -3.69
CA PHE A 88 -6.16 9.92 -3.07
C PHE A 88 -6.27 9.21 -1.71
N GLY A 89 -6.67 9.97 -0.68
CA GLY A 89 -6.94 9.43 0.65
C GLY A 89 -5.75 9.35 1.61
N GLY A 90 -4.63 10.04 1.37
CA GLY A 90 -3.54 10.27 2.34
C GLY A 90 -2.65 9.04 2.70
N ILE A 91 -1.53 9.09 3.46
CA ILE A 91 -0.54 10.13 3.83
C ILE A 91 0.82 9.41 4.09
N SER A 92 1.43 8.82 3.06
CA SER A 92 2.88 8.50 3.04
C SER A 92 3.60 9.08 1.83
N HIS A 93 2.84 9.78 0.98
CA HIS A 93 3.28 10.22 -0.34
C HIS A 93 2.95 11.69 -0.62
N THR A 94 2.31 12.43 0.30
CA THR A 94 1.97 13.86 0.09
C THR A 94 3.24 14.70 -0.08
N GLU A 95 4.24 14.50 0.77
CA GLU A 95 5.52 15.22 0.63
C GLU A 95 6.28 14.78 -0.64
N ALA A 96 6.20 13.49 -0.98
CA ALA A 96 6.72 12.99 -2.26
C ALA A 96 5.99 13.62 -3.46
N ALA A 97 4.67 13.81 -3.39
CA ALA A 97 3.90 14.46 -4.45
C ALA A 97 4.30 15.92 -4.65
N VAL A 98 4.47 16.65 -3.54
CA VAL A 98 4.83 18.08 -3.57
C VAL A 98 6.24 18.29 -4.11
N LYS A 99 7.20 17.43 -3.73
CA LYS A 99 8.62 17.61 -4.08
C LYS A 99 9.05 16.91 -5.37
N LEU A 100 8.23 16.02 -5.93
CA LEU A 100 8.59 15.23 -7.11
C LEU A 100 7.87 15.76 -8.36
N GLN A 101 8.53 16.68 -9.07
CA GLN A 101 8.19 16.97 -10.46
C GLN A 101 8.92 15.98 -11.36
N MET A 102 8.21 14.98 -11.90
CA MET A 102 8.77 14.02 -12.84
C MET A 102 8.53 14.47 -14.27
N GLY A 103 9.37 15.37 -14.78
CA GLY A 103 9.25 15.86 -16.16
C GLY A 103 7.89 16.53 -16.41
N SER A 104 7.12 15.99 -17.35
CA SER A 104 5.78 16.50 -17.71
C SER A 104 4.63 15.91 -16.89
N ILE A 105 4.89 15.03 -15.93
CA ILE A 105 3.84 14.37 -15.13
C ILE A 105 3.36 15.32 -14.03
N THR A 106 2.07 15.62 -14.04
CA THR A 106 1.41 16.39 -12.98
C THR A 106 0.91 15.43 -11.90
N MET A 107 1.43 15.56 -10.68
CA MET A 107 1.00 14.77 -9.54
C MET A 107 0.32 15.66 -8.50
N ARG A 108 -0.84 15.23 -7.99
CA ARG A 108 -1.61 15.97 -6.98
C ARG A 108 -2.16 15.04 -5.90
N SER A 109 -2.11 15.49 -4.65
CA SER A 109 -2.76 14.80 -3.53
C SER A 109 -4.16 15.34 -3.28
N PHE A 110 -5.04 14.45 -2.84
CA PHE A 110 -6.45 14.71 -2.58
C PHE A 110 -6.88 14.01 -1.29
N GLN A 111 -7.69 14.68 -0.48
CA GLN A 111 -8.36 14.12 0.68
C GLN A 111 -9.62 13.35 0.28
N LEU A 112 -10.15 12.53 1.21
CA LEU A 112 -11.30 11.66 0.94
C LEU A 112 -12.59 12.43 0.61
N ASP A 113 -12.71 13.68 1.06
CA ASP A 113 -13.84 14.57 0.79
C ASP A 113 -13.66 15.42 -0.49
N GLU A 114 -12.53 15.30 -1.18
CA GLU A 114 -12.22 16.06 -2.40
C GLU A 114 -12.54 15.29 -3.70
N VAL A 115 -13.58 14.44 -3.67
CA VAL A 115 -13.98 13.59 -4.81
C VAL A 115 -14.32 14.40 -6.06
N ASP A 116 -15.06 15.50 -5.92
CA ASP A 116 -15.41 16.38 -7.05
C ASP A 116 -14.17 17.00 -7.71
N GLN A 117 -13.16 17.34 -6.90
CA GLN A 117 -11.90 17.88 -7.39
C GLN A 117 -11.05 16.80 -8.07
N LEU A 118 -11.11 15.55 -7.58
CA LEU A 118 -10.49 14.41 -8.21
C LEU A 118 -11.09 14.16 -9.60
N ASP A 119 -12.41 14.20 -9.74
CA ASP A 119 -13.10 14.04 -11.02
C ASP A 119 -12.75 15.17 -12.00
N THR A 120 -12.71 16.41 -11.50
CA THR A 120 -12.28 17.58 -12.29
C THR A 120 -10.82 17.48 -12.74
N PHE A 121 -9.93 16.93 -11.90
CA PHE A 121 -8.53 16.69 -12.25
C PHE A 121 -8.36 15.56 -13.28
N ASP A 122 -9.32 14.64 -13.35
CA ASP A 122 -9.44 13.57 -14.34
C ASP A 122 -8.11 12.83 -14.58
N PRO A 123 -7.58 12.14 -13.54
CA PRO A 123 -6.25 11.54 -13.57
C PRO A 123 -6.18 10.36 -14.54
N ASN A 124 -4.98 10.08 -15.07
CA ASN A 124 -4.71 8.81 -15.75
C ASN A 124 -4.46 7.67 -14.76
N VAL A 125 -3.94 8.00 -13.57
CA VAL A 125 -3.62 7.04 -12.52
C VAL A 125 -4.12 7.55 -11.17
N ILE A 126 -4.82 6.69 -10.43
CA ILE A 126 -5.11 6.93 -9.00
C ILE A 126 -4.26 5.99 -8.16
N SER A 127 -3.54 6.51 -7.18
CA SER A 127 -2.87 5.73 -6.14
C SER A 127 -3.59 5.92 -4.82
N CYS A 128 -4.13 4.83 -4.26
CA CYS A 128 -4.89 4.85 -3.00
C CYS A 128 -4.83 3.50 -2.27
N TYR A 129 -5.52 3.38 -1.13
CA TYR A 129 -5.74 2.10 -0.45
C TYR A 129 -6.95 1.35 -1.03
N PRO A 130 -6.98 0.01 -0.93
CA PRO A 130 -8.17 -0.80 -1.26
C PRO A 130 -9.47 -0.28 -0.65
N SER A 131 -9.51 0.06 0.64
CA SER A 131 -10.71 0.62 1.26
C SER A 131 -11.18 1.95 0.66
N VAL A 132 -10.26 2.73 0.11
CA VAL A 132 -10.57 4.03 -0.52
C VAL A 132 -11.09 3.82 -1.94
N VAL A 133 -10.50 2.89 -2.72
CA VAL A 133 -11.02 2.62 -4.06
C VAL A 133 -12.42 2.00 -4.02
N ARG A 134 -12.76 1.22 -2.98
CA ARG A 134 -14.12 0.70 -2.81
C ARG A 134 -15.15 1.84 -2.73
N GLU A 135 -14.84 2.89 -1.97
CA GLU A 135 -15.70 4.08 -1.87
C GLU A 135 -15.83 4.79 -3.22
N LEU A 136 -14.73 4.94 -3.97
CA LEU A 136 -14.76 5.54 -5.31
C LEU A 136 -15.54 4.72 -6.34
N VAL A 137 -15.48 3.40 -6.25
CA VAL A 137 -16.17 2.49 -7.18
C VAL A 137 -17.68 2.47 -6.92
N ASP A 138 -18.07 2.54 -5.65
CA ASP A 138 -19.47 2.52 -5.25
C ASP A 138 -20.13 3.91 -5.38
N ASP A 139 -19.35 5.00 -5.46
CA ASP A 139 -19.89 6.34 -5.72
C ASP A 139 -20.23 6.56 -7.21
N SER A 140 -21.53 6.56 -7.50
CA SER A 140 -22.06 6.78 -8.84
C SER A 140 -21.76 8.17 -9.43
N ALA A 141 -21.43 9.16 -8.60
CA ALA A 141 -21.11 10.52 -9.04
C ALA A 141 -19.69 10.63 -9.63
N VAL A 142 -18.83 9.63 -9.41
CA VAL A 142 -17.43 9.62 -9.87
C VAL A 142 -17.31 9.08 -11.28
N PHE A 143 -16.81 9.85 -12.25
CA PHE A 143 -16.73 9.42 -13.66
C PHE A 143 -15.32 9.02 -14.11
N LEU A 144 -14.30 9.80 -13.76
CA LEU A 144 -12.88 9.55 -14.04
C LEU A 144 -12.61 9.07 -15.48
N LYS A 145 -13.01 9.90 -16.46
CA LYS A 145 -13.10 9.54 -17.89
C LYS A 145 -11.76 9.13 -18.51
N ASN A 146 -10.66 9.71 -18.06
CA ASN A 146 -9.32 9.44 -18.59
C ASN A 146 -8.52 8.44 -17.73
N LEU A 147 -9.17 7.80 -16.75
CA LEU A 147 -8.52 6.84 -15.88
C LEU A 147 -8.11 5.59 -16.65
N LYS A 148 -6.81 5.27 -16.57
CA LYS A 148 -6.18 4.15 -17.27
C LYS A 148 -5.54 3.15 -16.30
N ALA A 149 -5.13 3.58 -15.11
CA ALA A 149 -4.71 2.65 -14.07
C ALA A 149 -5.15 3.05 -12.66
N ILE A 150 -5.27 2.04 -11.82
CA ILE A 150 -5.41 2.21 -10.37
C ILE A 150 -4.24 1.49 -9.72
N LYS A 151 -3.52 2.19 -8.85
CA LYS A 151 -2.49 1.63 -8.00
C LYS A 151 -3.03 1.47 -6.58
N LEU A 152 -3.01 0.25 -6.08
CA LEU A 152 -3.42 -0.10 -4.72
C LEU A 152 -2.21 -0.55 -3.90
N GLY A 153 -2.25 -0.37 -2.59
CA GLY A 153 -1.27 -0.98 -1.71
C GLY A 153 -1.48 -0.58 -0.27
N GLY A 154 -0.88 -1.32 0.67
CA GLY A 154 -0.93 -1.02 2.10
C GLY A 154 -2.09 -1.65 2.87
N GLU A 155 -3.10 -2.18 2.18
CA GLU A 155 -4.16 -3.06 2.70
C GLU A 155 -4.31 -4.26 1.73
N ARG A 156 -5.05 -5.29 2.16
CA ARG A 156 -5.34 -6.45 1.32
C ARG A 156 -6.36 -6.09 0.23
N ILE A 157 -6.12 -6.60 -0.97
CA ILE A 157 -7.08 -6.63 -2.07
C ILE A 157 -7.85 -7.95 -2.00
N TYR A 158 -9.17 -7.87 -2.07
CA TYR A 158 -10.09 -9.00 -2.11
C TYR A 158 -10.53 -9.28 -3.56
N SER A 159 -11.01 -10.48 -3.83
CA SER A 159 -11.46 -10.86 -5.19
C SER A 159 -12.69 -10.06 -5.64
N SER A 160 -13.55 -9.74 -4.68
CA SER A 160 -14.68 -8.81 -4.80
C SER A 160 -14.23 -7.41 -5.20
N ASP A 161 -13.09 -6.92 -4.70
CA ASP A 161 -12.51 -5.64 -5.12
C ASP A 161 -12.21 -5.66 -6.61
N LEU A 162 -11.51 -6.71 -7.08
CA LEU A 162 -11.17 -6.88 -8.49
C LEU A 162 -12.45 -6.88 -9.34
N THR A 163 -13.44 -7.66 -8.94
CA THR A 163 -14.71 -7.78 -9.67
C THR A 163 -15.44 -6.43 -9.77
N LYS A 164 -15.56 -5.69 -8.67
CA LYS A 164 -16.22 -4.37 -8.64
C LYS A 164 -15.44 -3.34 -9.45
N ILE A 165 -14.12 -3.27 -9.28
CA ILE A 165 -13.23 -2.33 -10.00
C ILE A 165 -13.32 -2.57 -11.50
N PHE A 166 -13.13 -3.81 -11.98
CA PHE A 166 -13.19 -4.12 -13.41
C PHE A 166 -14.60 -4.01 -13.98
N ARG A 167 -15.66 -4.15 -13.17
CA ARG A 167 -17.03 -3.84 -13.61
C ARG A 167 -17.22 -2.34 -13.84
N ARG A 168 -16.71 -1.50 -12.93
CA ARG A 168 -16.81 -0.04 -13.02
C ARG A 168 -15.89 0.55 -14.10
N PHE A 169 -14.68 0.02 -14.21
CA PHE A 169 -13.61 0.47 -15.12
C PHE A 169 -13.08 -0.72 -15.95
N PRO A 170 -13.78 -1.15 -17.02
CA PRO A 170 -13.49 -2.41 -17.72
C PRO A 170 -12.15 -2.48 -18.44
N ASN A 171 -11.54 -1.33 -18.77
CA ASN A 171 -10.26 -1.26 -19.48
C ASN A 171 -9.12 -0.74 -18.60
N ILE A 172 -9.25 -0.86 -17.29
CA ILE A 172 -8.25 -0.38 -16.33
C ILE A 172 -7.07 -1.35 -16.21
N LEU A 173 -5.89 -0.82 -15.95
CA LEU A 173 -4.77 -1.61 -15.41
C LEU A 173 -4.75 -1.46 -13.89
N LEU A 174 -4.87 -2.57 -13.15
CA LEU A 174 -4.73 -2.53 -11.70
C LEU A 174 -3.32 -2.96 -11.29
N ILE A 175 -2.66 -2.12 -10.50
CA ILE A 175 -1.30 -2.32 -10.01
C ILE A 175 -1.37 -2.44 -8.49
N GLU A 176 -1.17 -3.62 -7.96
CA GLU A 176 -0.94 -3.82 -6.55
C GLU A 176 0.54 -3.63 -6.22
N GLN A 177 0.84 -2.70 -5.34
CA GLN A 177 2.17 -2.46 -4.81
C GLN A 177 2.27 -3.03 -3.40
N TYR A 178 3.25 -3.89 -3.20
CA TYR A 178 3.62 -4.40 -1.90
C TYR A 178 4.96 -3.85 -1.44
N GLY A 179 5.05 -3.44 -0.17
CA GLY A 179 6.26 -2.92 0.46
C GLY A 179 5.95 -2.20 1.77
N SER A 180 6.96 -2.05 2.62
CA SER A 180 6.88 -1.23 3.82
C SER A 180 7.38 0.19 3.54
N THR A 181 7.22 1.09 4.51
CA THR A 181 7.79 2.44 4.37
C THR A 181 9.31 2.39 4.30
N GLU A 182 9.95 1.44 4.96
CA GLU A 182 11.39 1.21 4.95
C GLU A 182 11.86 0.58 3.63
N MET A 183 11.13 -0.42 3.15
CA MET A 183 11.40 -1.14 1.89
C MET A 183 10.24 -0.92 0.90
N PRO A 184 10.23 0.20 0.17
CA PRO A 184 9.10 0.61 -0.64
C PRO A 184 9.05 -0.14 -1.98
N ALA A 185 7.85 -0.62 -2.32
CA ALA A 185 7.56 -1.30 -3.58
C ALA A 185 8.51 -2.48 -3.86
N VAL A 186 8.69 -3.40 -2.90
CA VAL A 186 9.57 -4.59 -3.09
C VAL A 186 8.99 -5.59 -4.09
N ALA A 187 7.67 -5.59 -4.26
CA ALA A 187 6.98 -6.44 -5.22
C ALA A 187 5.76 -5.74 -5.81
N LEU A 188 5.43 -6.09 -7.04
CA LEU A 188 4.23 -5.60 -7.75
C LEU A 188 3.41 -6.79 -8.24
N ARG A 189 2.08 -6.69 -8.21
CA ARG A 189 1.18 -7.65 -8.84
C ARG A 189 0.25 -6.88 -9.77
N ILE A 190 0.09 -7.36 -11.00
CA ILE A 190 -0.58 -6.62 -12.08
C ILE A 190 -1.80 -7.39 -12.53
N PHE A 191 -2.96 -6.74 -12.57
CA PHE A 191 -4.20 -7.33 -13.06
C PHE A 191 -4.69 -6.57 -14.28
N LYS A 192 -5.09 -7.33 -15.30
CA LYS A 192 -5.71 -6.83 -16.53
C LYS A 192 -7.21 -7.14 -16.60
N ASN A 193 -7.68 -8.07 -15.76
CA ASN A 193 -9.07 -8.36 -15.51
C ASN A 193 -9.22 -8.99 -14.11
N ALA A 194 -10.46 -9.29 -13.71
CA ALA A 194 -10.77 -9.80 -12.38
C ALA A 194 -10.43 -11.28 -12.14
N THR A 195 -10.24 -12.07 -13.21
CA THR A 195 -10.14 -13.54 -13.15
C THR A 195 -8.74 -14.07 -13.42
N ASP A 196 -7.85 -13.25 -13.97
CA ASP A 196 -6.52 -13.70 -14.34
C ASP A 196 -5.72 -14.13 -13.11
N PRO A 197 -5.12 -15.33 -13.12
CA PRO A 197 -4.16 -15.71 -12.09
C PRO A 197 -2.93 -14.82 -12.25
N THR A 198 -2.65 -14.02 -11.23
CA THR A 198 -1.50 -13.13 -11.18
C THR A 198 -0.66 -13.47 -9.95
N ASN A 199 0.63 -13.14 -10.02
CA ASN A 199 1.59 -13.40 -8.95
C ASN A 199 2.39 -12.12 -8.69
N TYR A 200 2.96 -12.02 -7.49
CA TYR A 200 3.85 -10.92 -7.15
C TYR A 200 5.18 -11.06 -7.89
N LEU A 201 5.56 -10.00 -8.59
CA LEU A 201 6.82 -9.82 -9.29
C LEU A 201 7.78 -9.04 -8.39
N LEU A 202 8.81 -9.72 -7.91
CA LEU A 202 9.87 -9.13 -7.11
C LEU A 202 10.63 -8.07 -7.92
N GLN A 203 10.91 -6.93 -7.31
CA GLN A 203 11.65 -5.83 -7.93
C GLN A 203 13.18 -6.07 -7.81
N ASN A 204 13.65 -7.15 -8.44
CA ASN A 204 15.03 -7.66 -8.34
C ASN A 204 16.10 -6.68 -8.89
N GLU A 205 15.70 -5.69 -9.68
CA GLU A 205 16.60 -4.61 -10.12
C GLU A 205 17.12 -3.72 -8.98
N ARG A 206 16.38 -3.66 -7.86
CA ARG A 206 16.75 -2.87 -6.68
C ARG A 206 17.04 -3.73 -5.47
N PHE A 207 16.26 -4.78 -5.28
CA PHE A 207 16.29 -5.57 -4.05
C PHE A 207 16.91 -6.94 -4.27
N SER A 208 17.63 -7.43 -3.25
CA SER A 208 17.97 -8.84 -3.13
C SER A 208 17.05 -9.51 -2.13
N PHE A 209 16.69 -10.77 -2.37
CA PHE A 209 15.73 -11.52 -1.56
C PHE A 209 16.34 -12.81 -1.03
N GLN A 210 15.95 -13.21 0.18
CA GLN A 210 16.19 -14.56 0.73
C GLN A 210 14.84 -15.26 0.90
N ILE A 211 14.35 -15.86 -0.18
CA ILE A 211 13.07 -16.58 -0.22
C ILE A 211 13.32 -17.91 -0.95
N PRO A 212 13.05 -19.06 -0.34
CA PRO A 212 13.23 -20.37 -0.98
C PRO A 212 12.06 -20.66 -1.94
N MET A 213 12.07 -19.99 -3.10
CA MET A 213 11.00 -20.05 -4.10
C MET A 213 10.72 -21.47 -4.62
N GLU A 214 11.69 -22.36 -4.53
CA GLU A 214 11.61 -23.78 -4.90
C GLU A 214 10.80 -24.64 -3.92
N THR A 215 10.53 -24.15 -2.71
CA THR A 215 9.76 -24.86 -1.69
C THR A 215 8.39 -24.23 -1.54
N ASP A 216 7.33 -25.00 -1.81
CA ASP A 216 5.96 -24.52 -1.61
C ASP A 216 5.68 -24.25 -0.12
N GLY A 217 4.94 -23.18 0.17
CA GLY A 217 4.53 -22.81 1.52
C GLY A 217 4.79 -21.34 1.87
N TRP A 218 4.48 -21.01 3.13
CA TRP A 218 4.72 -19.68 3.68
C TRP A 218 6.18 -19.52 4.11
N HIS A 219 6.84 -18.48 3.61
CA HIS A 219 8.23 -18.17 3.93
C HIS A 219 8.38 -16.70 4.36
N PRO A 220 9.29 -16.38 5.28
CA PRO A 220 9.58 -14.99 5.64
C PRO A 220 10.05 -14.17 4.43
N LEU A 221 9.55 -12.94 4.33
CA LEU A 221 10.01 -11.96 3.34
C LEU A 221 11.24 -11.21 3.88
N ILE A 222 12.41 -11.70 3.49
CA ILE A 222 13.71 -11.14 3.87
C ILE A 222 14.32 -10.43 2.67
N VAL A 223 14.58 -9.13 2.80
CA VAL A 223 14.92 -8.23 1.69
C VAL A 223 16.14 -7.38 2.03
N ARG A 224 17.03 -7.13 1.06
CA ARG A 224 18.08 -6.12 1.14
C ARG A 224 17.88 -5.09 0.04
N ASP A 225 17.87 -3.81 0.41
CA ASP A 225 17.87 -2.69 -0.55
C ASP A 225 19.30 -2.44 -1.03
N ASN A 226 19.53 -2.56 -2.34
CA ASN A 226 20.85 -2.33 -2.95
C ASN A 226 20.95 -0.95 -3.61
N PHE A 227 19.97 -0.06 -3.40
CA PHE A 227 20.02 1.29 -3.96
C PHE A 227 21.19 2.09 -3.37
N ALA A 228 22.00 2.71 -4.24
CA ALA A 228 23.27 3.31 -3.81
C ALA A 228 23.12 4.66 -3.09
N ASP A 229 22.02 5.38 -3.33
CA ASP A 229 21.79 6.75 -2.86
C ASP A 229 20.80 6.83 -1.68
N LEU A 230 20.85 5.84 -0.79
CA LEU A 230 20.01 5.81 0.40
C LEU A 230 20.50 6.79 1.47
N LEU A 231 19.59 7.65 1.95
CA LEU A 231 19.81 8.47 3.15
C LEU A 231 19.58 7.68 4.44
N PHE A 232 18.91 6.53 4.36
CA PHE A 232 18.65 5.62 5.47
C PHE A 232 19.01 4.16 5.10
N PRO A 233 20.30 3.81 4.95
CA PRO A 233 20.73 2.50 4.48
C PRO A 233 20.74 1.46 5.61
N ILE A 234 19.74 0.58 5.64
CA ILE A 234 19.71 -0.56 6.60
C ILE A 234 20.95 -1.45 6.43
N GLY A 235 21.46 -1.59 5.19
CA GLY A 235 22.76 -2.20 4.88
C GLY A 235 22.87 -3.70 5.13
N LYS A 236 21.78 -4.35 5.57
CA LYS A 236 21.70 -5.78 5.85
C LYS A 236 20.44 -6.36 5.21
N PHE A 237 20.39 -7.68 5.10
CA PHE A 237 19.11 -8.35 4.89
C PHE A 237 18.18 -8.04 6.06
N TYR A 238 16.96 -7.60 5.73
CA TYR A 238 15.96 -7.12 6.65
C TYR A 238 14.72 -7.99 6.54
N ASP A 239 14.34 -8.59 7.65
CA ASP A 239 13.08 -9.29 7.80
C ASP A 239 11.96 -8.25 7.98
N MET A 240 11.12 -8.12 6.96
CA MET A 240 10.04 -7.13 6.91
C MET A 240 8.94 -7.40 7.94
N GLY A 241 8.94 -8.56 8.60
CA GLY A 241 7.86 -8.99 9.49
C GLY A 241 6.64 -9.52 8.72
N ASP A 242 6.82 -9.93 7.48
CA ASP A 242 5.79 -10.41 6.56
C ASP A 242 6.21 -11.78 6.02
N ASP A 243 5.23 -12.62 5.65
CA ASP A 243 5.46 -13.88 4.95
C ASP A 243 4.90 -13.80 3.52
N VAL A 244 5.56 -14.48 2.59
CA VAL A 244 5.09 -14.73 1.23
C VAL A 244 4.67 -16.18 1.08
N LEU A 245 3.57 -16.43 0.38
CA LEU A 245 3.16 -17.78 -0.01
C LEU A 245 3.80 -18.12 -1.36
N CYS A 246 4.76 -19.04 -1.34
CA CYS A 246 5.38 -19.57 -2.54
C CYS A 246 4.60 -20.81 -3.02
N GLN A 247 4.31 -20.86 -4.32
CA GLN A 247 3.73 -22.02 -4.97
C GLN A 247 4.31 -22.16 -6.37
N SER A 248 4.93 -23.30 -6.67
CA SER A 248 5.51 -23.62 -7.98
C SER A 248 6.47 -22.53 -8.49
N GLY A 249 7.38 -22.06 -7.64
CA GLY A 249 8.37 -21.04 -8.02
C GLY A 249 7.82 -19.61 -8.13
N LYS A 250 6.59 -19.33 -7.65
CA LYS A 250 5.94 -18.02 -7.73
C LYS A 250 5.42 -17.58 -6.37
N ILE A 251 5.38 -16.26 -6.11
CA ILE A 251 4.72 -15.70 -4.93
C ILE A 251 3.27 -15.37 -5.28
N ILE A 252 2.32 -16.04 -4.63
CA ILE A 252 0.89 -15.91 -4.95
C ILE A 252 0.09 -15.11 -3.92
N ASP A 253 0.62 -14.99 -2.70
CA ASP A 253 -0.02 -14.24 -1.60
C ASP A 253 1.03 -13.68 -0.64
N VAL A 254 0.65 -12.67 0.14
CA VAL A 254 1.48 -12.05 1.16
C VAL A 254 0.64 -11.81 2.41
N ARG A 255 1.23 -11.98 3.59
CA ARG A 255 0.60 -11.68 4.88
C ARG A 255 1.57 -11.04 5.85
N ARG A 256 1.03 -10.23 6.76
CA ARG A 256 1.77 -9.73 7.91
C ARG A 256 1.81 -10.81 8.99
N ARG A 257 2.99 -11.16 9.51
CA ARG A 257 3.09 -12.11 10.63
C ARG A 257 2.42 -11.52 11.87
N GLY A 258 1.56 -12.31 12.51
CA GLY A 258 0.80 -11.92 13.70
C GLY A 258 -0.40 -11.00 13.42
N ASP A 259 -0.73 -10.71 12.16
CA ASP A 259 -1.94 -9.97 11.82
C ASP A 259 -3.18 -10.85 11.98
N ARG A 260 -3.92 -10.60 13.05
CA ARG A 260 -5.15 -11.33 13.39
C ARG A 260 -6.26 -11.16 12.36
N SER A 261 -6.25 -10.09 11.57
CA SER A 261 -7.27 -9.88 10.55
C SER A 261 -7.18 -10.90 9.41
N PHE A 262 -6.01 -11.52 9.22
CA PHE A 262 -5.82 -12.55 8.19
C PHE A 262 -6.74 -13.75 8.39
N GLU A 263 -7.13 -14.05 9.64
CA GLU A 263 -8.07 -15.14 9.98
C GLU A 263 -9.53 -14.84 9.65
N TYR A 264 -9.84 -13.60 9.21
CA TYR A 264 -11.19 -13.13 8.86
C TYR A 264 -11.31 -12.83 7.37
N ARG A 265 -10.31 -13.21 6.56
CA ARG A 265 -10.23 -12.81 5.14
C ARG A 265 -11.40 -13.36 4.31
N GLU A 266 -11.86 -14.57 4.60
CA GLU A 266 -12.96 -15.22 3.88
C GLU A 266 -14.27 -14.55 4.26
N GLU A 267 -14.44 -14.21 5.54
CA GLU A 267 -15.60 -13.48 6.03
C GLU A 267 -15.67 -12.06 5.49
N VAL A 268 -14.53 -11.35 5.36
CA VAL A 268 -14.51 -10.04 4.70
C VAL A 268 -14.86 -10.16 3.21
N GLU A 269 -14.34 -11.18 2.51
CA GLU A 269 -14.69 -11.44 1.12
C GLU A 269 -16.20 -11.66 0.95
N ASP A 270 -16.81 -12.49 1.79
CA ASP A 270 -18.26 -12.75 1.81
C ASP A 270 -19.05 -11.47 2.07
N LEU A 271 -18.66 -10.70 3.08
CA LEU A 271 -19.31 -9.44 3.44
C LEU A 271 -19.26 -8.40 2.31
N LEU A 272 -18.13 -8.29 1.60
CA LEU A 272 -18.02 -7.41 0.44
C LEU A 272 -18.88 -7.90 -0.74
N ASN A 273 -19.04 -9.22 -0.89
CA ASN A 273 -19.93 -9.84 -1.88
C ASN A 273 -21.42 -9.65 -1.57
N LEU A 274 -21.79 -9.39 -0.31
CA LEU A 274 -23.15 -8.96 0.06
C LEU A 274 -23.47 -7.52 -0.36
N GLY A 275 -22.55 -6.83 -1.03
CA GLY A 275 -22.75 -5.45 -1.49
C GLY A 275 -22.30 -4.39 -0.49
N LEU A 276 -21.61 -4.77 0.59
CA LEU A 276 -20.99 -3.79 1.49
C LEU A 276 -19.80 -3.11 0.80
N THR A 277 -19.63 -1.81 1.04
CA THR A 277 -18.51 -1.02 0.50
C THR A 277 -17.25 -1.26 1.31
N ASN A 278 -17.34 -1.12 2.63
CA ASN A 278 -16.24 -1.40 3.56
C ASN A 278 -16.79 -2.01 4.84
N VAL A 279 -15.93 -2.75 5.57
CA VAL A 279 -16.29 -3.42 6.82
C VAL A 279 -15.20 -3.30 7.88
N GLN A 280 -15.62 -3.28 9.15
CA GLN A 280 -14.77 -3.51 10.32
C GLN A 280 -15.48 -4.46 11.28
N ILE A 281 -14.72 -5.38 11.89
CA ILE A 281 -15.24 -6.46 12.72
C ILE A 281 -14.75 -6.26 14.15
N ASP A 282 -15.69 -6.04 15.07
CA ASP A 282 -15.45 -6.16 16.51
C ASP A 282 -15.77 -7.59 16.94
N SER A 283 -14.74 -8.43 16.93
CA SER A 283 -14.84 -9.84 17.31
C SER A 283 -15.24 -10.04 18.77
N GLN A 284 -14.97 -9.08 19.66
CA GLN A 284 -15.32 -9.19 21.09
C GLN A 284 -16.82 -8.97 21.28
N ARG A 285 -17.35 -7.88 20.72
CA ARG A 285 -18.77 -7.51 20.83
C ARG A 285 -19.67 -8.31 19.88
N GLY A 286 -19.12 -8.97 18.87
CA GLY A 286 -19.93 -9.63 17.85
C GLY A 286 -20.66 -8.61 16.98
N GLN A 287 -19.93 -7.60 16.52
CA GLN A 287 -20.48 -6.51 15.73
C GLN A 287 -19.69 -6.30 14.44
N ILE A 288 -20.40 -6.08 13.35
CA ILE A 288 -19.85 -5.70 12.05
C ILE A 288 -20.29 -4.26 11.79
N PHE A 289 -19.31 -3.37 11.73
CA PHE A 289 -19.50 -2.00 11.28
C PHE A 289 -19.29 -1.95 9.77
N TYR A 290 -20.17 -1.26 9.05
CA TYR A 290 -20.06 -1.20 7.60
C TYR A 290 -20.44 0.15 7.01
N SER A 291 -20.00 0.38 5.77
CA SER A 291 -20.50 1.41 4.86
C SER A 291 -21.05 0.78 3.57
N GLY A 292 -21.80 1.57 2.79
CA GLY A 292 -22.52 1.12 1.60
C GLY A 292 -24.02 0.93 1.86
N ASP A 293 -24.73 0.60 0.80
CA ASP A 293 -26.19 0.48 0.76
C ASP A 293 -26.60 -0.88 0.16
N PRO A 294 -26.34 -1.99 0.88
CA PRO A 294 -26.74 -3.31 0.41
C PRO A 294 -28.27 -3.43 0.39
N GLU A 295 -28.80 -4.19 -0.58
CA GLU A 295 -30.25 -4.40 -0.68
C GLU A 295 -30.81 -5.20 0.51
N THR A 296 -30.06 -6.16 1.05
CA THR A 296 -30.47 -6.94 2.23
C THR A 296 -29.26 -7.48 2.97
N ILE A 297 -29.22 -7.29 4.29
CA ILE A 297 -28.22 -7.93 5.16
C ILE A 297 -28.95 -8.98 6.01
N GLY A 298 -28.71 -10.25 5.69
CA GLY A 298 -29.25 -11.37 6.46
C GLY A 298 -28.52 -11.58 7.79
N PRO A 299 -28.97 -12.55 8.61
CA PRO A 299 -28.20 -12.99 9.76
C PRO A 299 -26.82 -13.47 9.31
N TYR A 300 -25.77 -13.06 10.02
CA TYR A 300 -24.40 -13.43 9.69
C TYR A 300 -23.70 -13.99 10.92
N SER A 301 -22.95 -15.08 10.72
CA SER A 301 -22.21 -15.73 11.78
C SER A 301 -20.78 -15.99 11.34
N ILE A 302 -19.84 -15.64 12.19
CA ILE A 302 -18.41 -15.93 11.98
C ILE A 302 -18.01 -16.97 13.01
N LYS A 303 -17.53 -18.12 12.56
CA LYS A 303 -17.05 -19.22 13.42
C LYS A 303 -18.08 -19.62 14.49
N GLY A 304 -19.36 -19.68 14.10
CA GLY A 304 -20.48 -20.05 14.97
C GLY A 304 -20.99 -18.95 15.93
N LYS A 305 -20.34 -17.79 15.98
CA LYS A 305 -20.81 -16.63 16.76
C LYS A 305 -21.67 -15.73 15.86
N ALA A 306 -22.86 -15.34 16.32
CA ALA A 306 -23.71 -14.40 15.61
C ALA A 306 -23.14 -12.97 15.69
N TYR A 307 -23.23 -12.23 14.58
CA TYR A 307 -22.82 -10.83 14.50
C TYR A 307 -24.01 -9.94 14.16
N SER A 308 -24.08 -8.79 14.84
CA SER A 308 -25.01 -7.71 14.51
C SER A 308 -24.37 -6.72 13.55
N PHE A 309 -25.17 -6.07 12.72
CA PHE A 309 -24.70 -5.09 11.74
C PHE A 309 -25.01 -3.67 12.18
N SER A 310 -24.05 -2.76 11.99
CA SER A 310 -24.21 -1.33 12.28
C SER A 310 -23.65 -0.48 11.16
N LYS A 311 -24.53 0.25 10.46
CA LYS A 311 -24.13 1.20 9.43
C LYS A 311 -23.57 2.46 10.10
N GLN A 312 -22.31 2.79 9.87
CA GLN A 312 -21.70 3.99 10.45
C GLN A 312 -20.45 4.43 9.69
N LYS A 313 -19.95 5.63 10.02
CA LYS A 313 -18.61 6.04 9.60
C LYS A 313 -17.57 5.13 10.24
N LEU A 314 -16.71 4.54 9.41
CA LEU A 314 -15.71 3.59 9.87
C LEU A 314 -14.44 4.29 10.38
N ASN A 315 -13.75 3.64 11.32
CA ASN A 315 -12.59 4.18 12.02
C ASN A 315 -11.32 3.94 11.20
N ARG A 316 -10.77 5.00 10.59
CA ARG A 316 -9.50 4.97 9.85
C ARG A 316 -8.32 5.34 10.76
N ILE A 317 -7.15 4.75 10.52
CA ILE A 317 -5.92 5.01 11.29
C ILE A 317 -5.34 6.36 10.88
N HIS A 318 -5.37 7.35 11.78
CA HIS A 318 -4.71 8.64 11.57
C HIS A 318 -3.18 8.50 11.77
N PRO A 319 -2.33 9.13 10.92
CA PRO A 319 -2.65 9.96 9.76
C PRO A 319 -2.80 9.13 8.46
N SER A 320 -2.53 7.83 8.47
CA SER A 320 -2.41 7.04 7.24
C SER A 320 -3.71 6.83 6.45
N ASN A 321 -4.88 7.06 7.04
CA ASN A 321 -6.22 6.77 6.51
C ASN A 321 -6.50 5.30 6.14
N LYS A 322 -5.62 4.37 6.49
CA LYS A 322 -5.87 2.94 6.36
C LYS A 322 -7.09 2.53 7.16
N LEU A 323 -7.86 1.59 6.63
CA LEU A 323 -9.03 1.02 7.28
C LEU A 323 -8.68 -0.37 7.84
N PRO A 324 -8.48 -0.50 9.17
CA PRO A 324 -8.23 -1.81 9.77
C PRO A 324 -9.50 -2.65 9.74
N VAL A 325 -9.35 -3.93 9.41
CA VAL A 325 -10.44 -4.91 9.38
C VAL A 325 -10.95 -5.21 10.79
N LEU A 326 -10.08 -5.21 11.80
CA LEU A 326 -10.45 -5.46 13.20
C LEU A 326 -10.37 -4.17 14.01
N VAL A 327 -11.36 -3.97 14.90
CA VAL A 327 -11.46 -2.82 15.82
C VAL A 327 -11.75 -3.24 17.25
#